data_AF-A0A920LJS5-F1
#
_entry.id   AF-A0A920LJS5-F1
#
_cell.length_a   1.000
_cell.length_b   1.000
_cell.length_c   1.000
_cell.angle_alpha   90.00
_cell.angle_beta   90.00
_cell.angle_gamma   90.00
#
_symmetry.space_group_name_H-M   'P 1'
#
loop_
_entity.id
_entity.type
_entity.pdbx_description
1 polymer ?
#
loop_
_entity_poly.entity_id
_entity_poly.type
_entity_poly.pdbx_seq_one_letter_code
_entity_poly.pdbx_strand_id
1 'polypeptide(L)'
;MLNTKNCREFLEPFKNITDTVIAIKIPDNINSHKPEKIVHDAESLGISAIAEIDLHSALAYTRKYLDDSKRILICGSLYLAGYAMKIHRG
;
A
#
# COMPACT_ATOMS: atom_id res chain seq x y z
N MET A 1 -0.94 1.60 6.85
CA MET A 1 -1.87 0.98 7.84
C MET A 1 -1.55 1.52 9.23
N LEU A 2 -2.52 1.56 10.16
CA LEU A 2 -2.25 1.93 11.56
C LEU A 2 -1.34 0.89 12.23
N ASN A 3 -0.43 1.34 13.10
CA ASN A 3 0.56 0.51 13.80
C ASN A 3 -0.05 -0.43 14.86
N THR A 4 -1.31 -0.20 15.24
CA THR A 4 -2.11 -1.06 16.11
C THR A 4 -2.73 -2.25 15.37
N LYS A 5 -2.58 -2.35 14.05
CA LYS A 5 -3.11 -3.45 13.23
C LYS A 5 -2.01 -4.46 12.91
N ASN A 6 -2.40 -5.73 12.88
CA ASN A 6 -1.54 -6.81 12.40
C ASN A 6 -1.45 -6.72 10.87
N CYS A 7 -0.33 -6.19 10.38
CA CYS A 7 -0.12 -5.98 8.95
C CYS A 7 0.02 -7.30 8.19
N ARG A 8 0.71 -8.29 8.76
CA ARG A 8 0.86 -9.60 8.14
C ARG A 8 -0.48 -10.32 7.98
N GLU A 9 -1.29 -10.41 9.04
CA GLU A 9 -2.63 -11.03 8.96
C GLU A 9 -3.55 -10.31 7.96
N PHE A 10 -3.46 -8.97 7.89
CA PHE A 10 -4.22 -8.20 6.90
C PHE A 10 -3.78 -8.52 5.45
N LEU A 11 -2.49 -8.75 5.23
CA LEU A 11 -1.93 -9.01 3.90
C LEU A 11 -2.07 -10.47 3.45
N GLU A 12 -2.24 -11.41 4.37
CA GLU A 12 -2.32 -12.85 4.08
C GLU A 12 -3.38 -13.21 3.01
N PRO A 13 -4.61 -12.65 3.02
CA PRO A 13 -5.61 -12.94 1.98
C PRO A 13 -5.22 -12.47 0.58
N PHE A 14 -4.22 -11.58 0.44
CA PHE A 14 -3.75 -11.08 -0.85
C PHE A 14 -2.68 -11.98 -1.49
N LYS A 15 -2.19 -12.99 -0.76
CA LYS A 15 -1.22 -13.94 -1.29
C LYS A 15 -1.77 -14.60 -2.57
N ASN A 16 -0.94 -14.67 -3.61
CA ASN A 16 -1.26 -15.24 -4.93
C ASN A 16 -2.35 -14.51 -5.74
N ILE A 17 -2.90 -13.39 -5.26
CA ILE A 17 -3.89 -12.59 -6.01
C ILE A 17 -3.42 -11.15 -6.30
N THR A 18 -2.32 -10.72 -5.68
CA THR A 18 -1.69 -9.42 -5.94
C THR A 18 -0.26 -9.63 -6.45
N ASP A 19 0.11 -8.87 -7.47
CA ASP A 19 1.47 -8.90 -8.02
C ASP A 19 2.46 -8.13 -7.14
N THR A 20 1.99 -7.07 -6.48
CA THR A 20 2.85 -6.19 -5.70
C THR A 20 2.06 -5.43 -4.63
N VAL A 21 2.72 -5.21 -3.48
CA VAL A 21 2.30 -4.25 -2.46
C VAL A 21 3.18 -3.01 -2.53
N ILE A 22 2.59 -1.82 -2.65
CA ILE A 22 3.29 -0.54 -2.54
C ILE A 22 2.93 0.07 -1.20
N ALA A 23 3.90 0.10 -0.28
CA ALA A 23 3.73 0.61 1.06
C ALA A 23 4.04 2.10 1.13
N ILE A 24 3.12 2.87 1.72
CA ILE A 24 3.34 4.29 2.05
C ILE A 24 2.96 4.56 3.50
N LYS A 25 3.53 5.63 4.05
CA LYS A 25 3.09 6.16 5.35
C LYS A 25 1.74 6.84 5.16
N ILE A 26 0.81 6.67 6.10
CA ILE A 26 -0.41 7.47 6.12
C ILE A 26 -0.01 8.94 6.40
N PRO A 27 -0.37 9.90 5.54
CA PRO A 27 -0.03 11.31 5.76
C PRO A 27 -0.54 11.83 7.10
N ASP A 28 0.28 12.66 7.75
CA ASP A 28 0.00 13.30 9.06
C ASP A 28 -0.38 12.35 10.21
N ASN A 29 -0.08 11.05 10.08
CA ASN A 29 -0.45 10.04 11.07
C ASN A 29 0.79 9.41 11.72
N ILE A 30 1.08 9.83 12.96
CA ILE A 30 2.18 9.27 13.77
C ILE A 30 1.99 7.77 14.07
N ASN A 31 0.73 7.33 14.16
CA ASN A 31 0.37 5.94 14.41
C ASN A 31 0.31 5.11 13.13
N SER A 32 0.92 5.55 12.03
CA SER A 32 1.10 4.71 10.84
C SER A 32 2.28 3.76 11.03
N HIS A 33 2.14 2.51 10.59
CA HIS A 33 3.28 1.65 10.32
C HIS A 33 4.28 2.38 9.41
N LYS A 34 5.57 2.13 9.65
CA LYS A 34 6.64 2.51 8.73
C LYS A 34 6.47 1.71 7.43
N PRO A 35 6.65 2.30 6.23
CA PRO A 35 6.56 1.58 4.97
C PRO A 35 7.41 0.30 4.94
N GLU A 36 8.62 0.34 5.49
CA GLU A 36 9.57 -0.77 5.49
C GLU A 36 9.04 -1.98 6.28
N LYS A 37 8.25 -1.74 7.34
CA LYS A 37 7.60 -2.83 8.09
C LYS A 37 6.53 -3.53 7.26
N ILE A 38 5.76 -2.76 6.48
CA ILE A 38 4.72 -3.30 5.58
C ILE A 38 5.39 -4.10 4.46
N VAL A 39 6.49 -3.60 3.88
CA VAL A 39 7.29 -4.32 2.88
C VAL A 39 7.77 -5.65 3.44
N HIS A 40 8.41 -5.63 4.61
CA HIS A 40 8.90 -6.86 5.25
C HIS A 40 7.78 -7.88 5.49
N ASP A 41 6.62 -7.44 5.99
CA ASP A 41 5.49 -8.34 6.23
C ASP A 41 4.92 -8.92 4.92
N ALA A 42 4.84 -8.13 3.85
CA ALA A 42 4.40 -8.58 2.54
C ALA A 42 5.38 -9.61 1.93
N GLU A 43 6.68 -9.32 1.96
CA GLU A 43 7.73 -10.20 1.46
C GLU A 43 7.76 -11.53 2.23
N SER A 44 7.53 -11.49 3.55
CA SER A 44 7.42 -12.70 4.38
C SER A 44 6.21 -13.59 4.04
N LEU A 45 5.27 -13.10 3.22
CA LEU A 45 4.14 -13.85 2.67
C LEU A 45 4.38 -14.32 1.23
N GLY A 46 5.53 -13.98 0.64
CA GLY A 46 5.87 -14.24 -0.76
C GLY A 46 5.28 -13.23 -1.75
N ILE A 47 4.86 -12.05 -1.26
CA ILE A 47 4.32 -10.98 -2.09
C ILE A 47 5.44 -9.97 -2.36
N SER A 48 5.69 -9.63 -3.64
CA SER A 48 6.64 -8.56 -3.97
C SER A 48 6.18 -7.24 -3.35
N ALA A 49 7.08 -6.49 -2.73
CA ALA A 49 6.70 -5.25 -2.10
C ALA A 49 7.78 -4.19 -2.20
N ILE A 50 7.37 -2.93 -2.20
CA ILE A 50 8.26 -1.78 -2.17
C ILE A 50 7.69 -0.66 -1.29
N ALA A 51 8.56 0.21 -0.82
CA ALA A 51 8.18 1.42 -0.10
C ALA A 51 8.24 2.63 -1.04
N GLU A 52 7.25 3.50 -0.96
CA GLU A 52 7.24 4.80 -1.64
C GLU A 52 6.99 5.93 -0.65
N ILE A 53 7.45 7.13 -1.02
CA ILE A 53 7.41 8.30 -0.13
C ILE A 53 5.99 8.85 0.07
N ASP A 54 5.13 8.71 -0.92
CA ASP A 54 3.74 9.17 -0.89
C ASP A 54 2.86 8.45 -1.93
N LEU A 55 1.57 8.81 -1.95
CA LEU A 55 0.59 8.20 -2.85
C LEU A 55 0.85 8.55 -4.33
N HIS A 56 1.41 9.71 -4.66
CA HIS A 56 1.72 10.07 -6.04
C HIS A 56 2.87 9.22 -6.58
N SER A 57 3.94 9.06 -5.82
CA SER A 57 5.07 8.20 -6.15
C SER A 57 4.64 6.74 -6.25
N ALA A 58 3.76 6.27 -5.36
CA ALA A 58 3.17 4.93 -5.45
C ALA A 58 2.37 4.71 -6.74
N LEU A 59 1.54 5.67 -7.15
CA LEU A 59 0.79 5.57 -8.40
C LEU A 59 1.72 5.69 -9.62
N ALA A 60 2.73 6.55 -9.58
CA ALA A 60 3.74 6.66 -10.64
C ALA A 60 4.49 5.34 -10.82
N TYR A 61 4.83 4.66 -9.72
CA TYR A 61 5.49 3.36 -9.75
C TYR A 61 4.68 2.31 -10.52
N THR A 62 3.35 2.33 -10.44
CA THR A 62 2.51 1.39 -11.19
C THR A 62 2.64 1.51 -12.71
N ARG A 63 3.18 2.63 -13.23
CA ARG A 63 3.40 2.82 -14.67
C ARG A 63 4.46 1.90 -15.24
N LYS A 64 5.35 1.33 -14.41
CA LYS A 64 6.39 0.41 -14.86
C LYS A 64 5.83 -0.93 -15.37
N TYR A 65 4.63 -1.30 -14.92
CA TYR A 65 3.97 -2.53 -15.38
C TYR A 65 3.40 -2.27 -16.78
N LEU A 66 3.73 -3.13 -17.75
CA LEU A 66 3.41 -2.87 -19.16
C LEU A 66 2.01 -3.32 -19.58
N ASP A 67 1.27 -4.02 -18.72
CA ASP A 67 -0.08 -4.49 -19.04
C ASP A 67 -1.10 -3.36 -19.23
N ASP A 68 -1.96 -3.53 -20.23
CA ASP A 68 -3.00 -2.58 -20.63
C ASP A 68 -4.13 -2.45 -19.58
N SER A 69 -4.34 -3.46 -18.73
CA SER A 69 -5.35 -3.43 -17.67
C SER A 69 -4.73 -3.59 -16.29
N LYS A 70 -4.50 -2.47 -15.60
CA LYS A 70 -4.02 -2.46 -14.21
C LYS A 70 -5.19 -2.25 -13.24
N ARG A 71 -5.28 -3.09 -12.21
CA ARG A 71 -6.20 -2.85 -11.08
C ARG A 71 -5.39 -2.37 -9.88
N ILE A 72 -5.66 -1.15 -9.43
CA ILE A 72 -5.03 -0.57 -8.25
C ILE A 72 -6.03 -0.62 -7.09
N LEU A 73 -5.65 -1.27 -5.99
CA LEU A 73 -6.42 -1.30 -4.76
C LEU A 73 -5.73 -0.43 -3.68
N ILE A 74 -6.35 0.69 -3.32
CA ILE A 74 -5.91 1.52 -2.20
C ILE A 74 -6.63 1.05 -0.94
N CYS A 75 -5.91 0.45 0.01
CA CYS A 75 -6.53 -0.18 1.19
C CYS A 75 -5.66 -0.13 2.46
N GLY A 76 -6.10 -0.81 3.52
CA GLY A 76 -5.36 -0.96 4.78
C GLY A 76 -5.56 0.16 5.80
N SER A 77 -6.27 1.24 5.46
CA SER A 77 -6.69 2.27 6.44
C SER A 77 -7.80 3.16 5.89
N LEU A 78 -8.79 3.46 6.72
CA LEU A 78 -9.81 4.48 6.41
C LEU A 78 -9.19 5.88 6.25
N TYR A 79 -8.14 6.20 7.00
CA TYR A 79 -7.41 7.47 6.84
C TYR A 79 -6.73 7.57 5.47
N LEU A 80 -6.13 6.47 4.99
CA LEU A 80 -5.53 6.43 3.66
C LEU A 80 -6.60 6.52 2.56
N ALA A 81 -7.72 5.80 2.71
CA ALA A 81 -8.84 5.88 1.78
C ALA A 81 -9.41 7.31 1.71
N GLY A 82 -9.61 7.96 2.86
CA GLY A 82 -10.04 9.35 2.93
C GLY A 82 -9.05 10.32 2.29
N TYR A 83 -7.75 10.12 2.52
CA TYR A 83 -6.70 10.91 1.87
C TYR A 83 -6.73 10.75 0.34
N ALA A 84 -6.81 9.51 -0.15
CA ALA A 84 -6.92 9.22 -1.59
C ALA A 84 -8.15 9.88 -2.23
N MET A 85 -9.30 9.83 -1.56
CA MET A 85 -10.50 10.53 -2.03
C MET A 85 -10.34 12.05 -2.03
N LYS A 86 -9.69 12.63 -1.01
CA LYS A 86 -9.44 14.08 -0.92
C LYS A 86 -8.57 14.57 -2.08
N ILE A 87 -7.51 13.84 -2.43
CA ILE A 87 -6.61 14.24 -3.52
C ILE A 87 -7.20 13.98 -4.92
N HIS A 88 -8.11 13.01 -5.06
CA HIS A 88 -8.77 12.73 -6.33
C HIS A 88 -9.98 13.65 -6.59
N ARG A 89 -10.65 14.14 -5.53
CA ARG A 89 -11.68 15.17 -5.64
C ARG A 89 -11.01 16.54 -5.88
N GLY A 90 -10.60 16.74 -7.13
CA GLY A 90 -10.24 18.00 -7.79
C GLY A 90 -10.63 17.91 -9.26
#